data_AF-A0A7J7HVX1-F1
#
_entry.id   AF-A0A7J7HVX1-F1
#
_cell.length_a   1.000
_cell.length_b   1.000
_cell.length_c   1.000
_cell.angle_alpha   90.00
_cell.angle_beta   90.00
_cell.angle_gamma   90.00
#
_symmetry.space_group_name_H-M   'P 1'
#
loop_
_entity.id
_entity.type
_entity.pdbx_description
1 polymer ?
#
loop_
_entity_poly.entity_id
_entity_poly.type
_entity_poly.pdbx_seq_one_letter_code
_entity_poly.pdbx_strand_id
1 'polypeptide(L)'
;MHYDVDIKPNMPPGSRAAKRPISKSDLRLITDKLFSDDPTRFPELISTYDGEKNIFSAVPLPTGTFYVELSGGEDTAPRSYRFTIELVNELKVSKLNDYLRGMLSYVPREIFQGMDLVMKDNPSRHMISVGRSFFSKEFRPNDDLGYGVAAFRGFQQSLKATAQGLALCLDSSVLALRKRLPVLDFLMEHGFQLNDVRTSRREVMREVMHVLKGLKVHVTHRLTNQKYTIAGFSDQNTRDITFTLEDREGENPPREIGLVEYFREKYNRELRYQDMPCVDLGKGNRKNYVPMEFCVLVDGQRYPKEHLDRDQALFLKKISLPRPRERKDTIYGMVRSEDGPCGSNSF
;
A
#
# COMPACT_ATOMS: atom_id res chain seq x y z
N MET A 1 25.48 -7.10 -6.92
CA MET A 1 26.00 -6.56 -5.65
C MET A 1 24.87 -6.50 -4.64
N HIS A 2 25.17 -6.77 -3.37
CA HIS A 2 24.20 -6.74 -2.26
C HIS A 2 24.60 -5.67 -1.26
N TYR A 3 23.66 -4.81 -0.94
CA TYR A 3 23.80 -3.67 -0.03
C TYR A 3 22.84 -3.81 1.16
N ASP A 4 23.32 -3.42 2.34
CA ASP A 4 22.49 -3.17 3.52
C ASP A 4 22.07 -1.69 3.54
N VAL A 5 20.83 -1.45 3.97
CA VAL A 5 20.21 -0.12 4.02
C VAL A 5 19.63 0.12 5.40
N ASP A 6 19.99 1.27 5.99
CA ASP A 6 19.44 1.79 7.24
C ASP A 6 18.80 3.16 7.01
N ILE A 7 17.49 3.26 7.21
CA ILE A 7 16.72 4.48 7.05
C ILE A 7 16.23 4.97 8.41
N LYS A 8 16.60 6.19 8.78
CA LYS A 8 16.20 6.81 10.06
C LYS A 8 15.66 8.22 9.84
N PRO A 9 14.69 8.69 10.65
CA PRO A 9 14.26 10.09 10.60
C PRO A 9 15.44 11.01 10.91
N ASN A 10 15.63 12.07 10.12
CA ASN A 10 16.66 13.07 10.32
C ASN A 10 16.15 14.14 11.30
N MET A 11 16.10 13.80 12.59
CA MET A 11 15.61 14.68 13.67
C MET A 11 16.51 14.56 14.91
N PRO A 12 16.50 15.57 15.81
CA PRO A 12 17.34 15.55 17.01
C PRO A 12 17.12 14.28 17.86
N PRO A 13 18.19 13.67 18.39
CA PRO A 13 18.10 12.49 19.24
C PRO A 13 17.28 12.81 20.49
N GLY A 14 16.17 12.08 20.69
CA GLY A 14 15.26 12.26 21.84
C GLY A 14 13.81 12.58 21.47
N SER A 15 13.52 12.99 20.24
CA SER A 15 12.13 13.23 19.81
C SER A 15 11.32 11.93 19.80
N ARG A 16 10.05 11.97 20.27
CA ARG A 16 9.13 10.81 20.21
C ARG A 16 8.93 10.29 18.78
N ALA A 17 9.12 11.14 17.78
CA ALA A 17 9.01 10.78 16.36
C ALA A 17 10.22 9.97 15.85
N ALA A 18 11.43 10.20 16.37
CA ALA A 18 12.63 9.43 16.00
C ALA A 18 12.59 7.97 16.46
N LYS A 19 11.78 7.62 17.47
CA LYS A 19 11.63 6.26 17.99
C LYS A 19 10.51 5.45 17.31
N ARG A 20 9.72 6.06 16.42
CA ARG A 20 8.62 5.35 15.75
C ARG A 20 9.16 4.53 14.59
N PRO A 21 8.75 3.25 14.45
CA PRO A 21 9.14 2.44 13.30
C PRO A 21 8.56 3.07 12.02
N ILE A 22 9.40 3.18 11.00
CA ILE A 22 8.98 3.61 9.66
C ILE A 22 8.21 2.45 9.02
N SER A 23 7.07 2.73 8.39
CA SER A 23 6.28 1.68 7.74
C SER A 23 6.99 1.18 6.49
N LYS A 24 6.80 -0.09 6.09
CA LYS A 24 7.38 -0.63 4.84
C LYS A 24 7.05 0.20 3.61
N SER A 25 5.83 0.76 3.55
CA SER A 25 5.42 1.66 2.47
C SER A 25 6.20 2.97 2.47
N ASP A 26 6.47 3.54 3.65
CA ASP A 26 7.30 4.74 3.75
C ASP A 26 8.76 4.43 3.41
N LEU A 27 9.30 3.28 3.84
CA LEU A 27 10.65 2.85 3.48
C LEU A 27 10.83 2.76 1.96
N ARG A 28 9.88 2.11 1.26
CA ARG A 28 9.89 2.07 -0.21
C ARG A 28 9.81 3.46 -0.82
N LEU A 29 8.89 4.30 -0.35
CA LEU A 29 8.75 5.66 -0.86
C LEU A 29 10.03 6.49 -0.70
N ILE A 30 10.75 6.33 0.41
CA ILE A 30 12.04 7.00 0.65
C ILE A 30 13.10 6.49 -0.34
N THR A 31 13.19 5.17 -0.53
CA THR A 31 14.11 4.58 -1.50
C THR A 31 13.78 5.02 -2.93
N ASP A 32 12.52 4.91 -3.36
CA ASP A 32 12.08 5.30 -4.71
C ASP A 32 12.38 6.79 -4.98
N LYS A 33 12.19 7.65 -3.95
CA LYS A 33 12.54 9.07 -4.04
C LYS A 33 14.03 9.30 -4.23
N LEU A 34 14.89 8.61 -3.47
CA LEU A 34 16.35 8.71 -3.64
C LEU A 34 16.77 8.31 -5.07
N PHE A 35 16.20 7.23 -5.59
CA PHE A 35 16.49 6.73 -6.93
C PHE A 35 15.97 7.66 -8.03
N SER A 36 14.81 8.29 -7.80
CA SER A 36 14.22 9.26 -8.71
C SER A 36 14.97 10.60 -8.72
N ASP A 37 15.49 11.03 -7.57
CA ASP A 37 16.23 12.30 -7.43
C ASP A 37 17.64 12.22 -8.03
N ASP A 38 18.23 11.02 -8.08
CA ASP A 38 19.52 10.79 -8.71
C ASP A 38 19.60 9.46 -9.48
N PRO A 39 18.95 9.38 -10.64
CA PRO A 39 18.91 8.16 -11.45
C PRO A 39 20.29 7.81 -12.03
N THR A 40 21.22 8.76 -12.10
CA THR A 40 22.58 8.52 -12.62
C THR A 40 23.40 7.68 -11.66
N ARG A 41 23.28 7.95 -10.35
CA ARG A 41 23.97 7.20 -9.30
C ARG A 41 23.16 6.01 -8.79
N PHE A 42 21.83 6.09 -8.88
CA PHE A 42 20.91 5.07 -8.38
C PHE A 42 19.95 4.62 -9.49
N PRO A 43 20.40 3.78 -10.44
CA PRO A 43 19.57 3.36 -11.56
C PRO A 43 18.51 2.34 -11.10
N GLU A 44 17.25 2.76 -11.16
CA GLU A 44 16.09 2.02 -10.65
C GLU A 44 15.81 0.72 -11.43
N LEU A 45 15.95 0.73 -12.76
CA LEU A 45 15.62 -0.43 -13.60
C LEU A 45 16.53 -1.65 -13.39
N ILE A 46 17.72 -1.45 -12.82
CA ILE A 46 18.73 -2.51 -12.61
C ILE A 46 19.04 -2.72 -11.13
N SER A 47 18.21 -2.16 -10.26
CA SER A 47 18.33 -2.25 -8.80
C SER A 47 16.98 -2.61 -8.19
N THR A 48 16.99 -3.46 -7.17
CA THR A 48 15.76 -3.90 -6.51
C THR A 48 15.89 -3.82 -5.01
N TYR A 49 14.81 -3.40 -4.36
CA TYR A 49 14.74 -3.17 -2.91
C TYR A 49 13.68 -4.07 -2.28
N ASP A 50 14.05 -4.79 -1.21
CA ASP A 50 13.15 -5.72 -0.53
C ASP A 50 12.02 -5.02 0.27
N GLY A 51 12.10 -3.70 0.44
CA GLY A 51 11.17 -2.92 1.25
C GLY A 51 11.54 -2.86 2.74
N GLU A 52 12.72 -3.37 3.10
CA GLU A 52 13.25 -3.33 4.46
C GLU A 52 14.72 -2.87 4.47
N LYS A 53 15.68 -3.78 4.21
CA LYS A 53 17.10 -3.53 4.45
C LYS A 53 18.00 -3.91 3.30
N ASN A 54 17.52 -4.65 2.30
CA ASN A 54 18.40 -5.21 1.28
C ASN A 54 18.13 -4.57 -0.07
N ILE A 55 19.19 -4.03 -0.67
CA ILE A 55 19.21 -3.64 -2.08
C ILE A 55 20.12 -4.58 -2.85
N PHE A 56 19.64 -5.06 -4.00
CA PHE A 56 20.44 -5.82 -4.96
C PHE A 56 20.54 -5.02 -6.25
N SER A 57 21.76 -4.80 -6.74
CA SER A 57 21.99 -4.08 -8.00
C SER A 57 22.96 -4.81 -8.92
N ALA A 58 22.73 -4.71 -10.23
CA ALA A 58 23.64 -5.23 -11.25
C ALA A 58 24.90 -4.34 -11.42
N VAL A 59 24.83 -3.09 -10.95
CA VAL A 59 25.94 -2.12 -11.03
C VAL A 59 26.36 -1.65 -9.63
N PRO A 60 27.58 -1.09 -9.48
CA PRO A 60 27.98 -0.45 -8.25
C PRO A 60 27.10 0.75 -7.94
N LEU A 61 26.49 0.75 -6.75
CA LEU A 61 25.83 1.91 -6.14
C LEU A 61 26.82 2.64 -5.22
N PRO A 62 26.73 3.97 -5.09
CA PRO A 62 27.49 4.71 -4.10
C PRO A 62 27.14 4.27 -2.68
N THR A 63 28.17 4.06 -1.85
CA THR A 63 28.02 3.78 -0.42
C THR A 63 28.19 5.05 0.40
N GLY A 64 27.45 5.17 1.50
CA GLY A 64 27.54 6.31 2.40
C GLY A 64 26.18 6.74 2.95
N THR A 65 26.12 7.96 3.44
CA THR A 65 24.89 8.56 3.98
C THR A 65 24.35 9.61 3.01
N PHE A 66 23.07 9.46 2.67
CA PHE A 66 22.30 10.37 1.84
C PHE A 66 21.14 10.92 2.65
N TYR A 67 20.63 12.09 2.25
CA TYR A 67 19.46 12.71 2.87
C TYR A 67 18.34 12.75 1.85
N VAL A 68 17.18 12.21 2.25
CA VAL A 68 15.99 12.16 1.41
C VAL A 68 14.92 13.00 2.06
N GLU A 69 14.41 13.97 1.31
CA GLU A 69 13.29 14.80 1.74
C GLU A 69 12.02 14.33 1.06
N LEU A 70 11.11 13.79 1.87
CA LEU A 70 9.75 13.56 1.41
C LEU A 70 8.95 14.83 1.67
N SER A 71 8.39 15.42 0.61
CA SER A 71 7.34 16.42 0.75
C SER A 71 6.26 15.81 1.64
N GLY A 72 5.93 16.48 2.74
CA GLY A 72 4.62 16.24 3.31
C GLY A 72 3.59 16.59 2.24
N GLY A 73 2.43 15.91 2.22
CA GLY A 73 1.32 16.48 1.45
C GLY A 73 1.08 17.93 1.89
N GLU A 74 0.35 18.73 1.12
CA GLU A 74 0.18 20.21 1.26
C GLU A 74 0.19 20.75 2.72
N ASP A 75 -0.30 19.96 3.68
CA ASP A 75 -0.30 20.25 5.12
C ASP A 75 0.55 19.36 6.00
N THR A 76 1.75 18.97 5.59
CA THR A 76 2.67 18.24 6.46
C THR A 76 4.05 18.80 6.26
N ALA A 77 4.75 19.08 7.37
CA ALA A 77 6.14 19.49 7.26
C ALA A 77 6.92 18.42 6.48
N PRO A 78 7.85 18.84 5.59
CA PRO A 78 8.70 17.90 4.89
C PRO A 78 9.40 16.99 5.90
N ARG A 79 9.43 15.70 5.60
CA ARG A 79 10.04 14.69 6.44
C ARG A 79 11.40 14.38 5.84
N SER A 80 12.45 14.79 6.54
CA SER A 80 13.83 14.47 6.17
C SER A 80 14.21 13.12 6.78
N TYR A 81 14.85 12.27 5.98
CA TYR A 81 15.32 10.96 6.36
C TYR A 81 16.80 10.83 6.02
N ARG A 82 17.54 10.22 6.94
CA ARG A 82 18.93 9.80 6.74
C ARG A 82 18.91 8.38 6.19
N PHE A 83 19.41 8.21 4.97
CA PHE A 83 19.50 6.95 4.25
C PHE A 83 20.96 6.51 4.20
N THR A 84 21.30 5.42 4.88
CA THR A 84 22.67 4.86 4.87
C THR A 84 22.66 3.61 4.02
N ILE A 85 23.62 3.48 3.10
CA ILE A 85 23.77 2.31 2.22
C ILE A 85 25.23 1.85 2.24
N GLU A 86 25.43 0.56 2.48
CA GLU A 86 26.75 -0.06 2.60
C GLU A 86 26.81 -1.34 1.77
N LEU A 87 27.93 -1.54 1.05
CA LEU A 87 28.15 -2.77 0.29
C LEU A 87 28.48 -3.91 1.26
N VAL A 88 27.64 -4.94 1.26
CA VAL A 88 27.82 -6.12 2.11
C VAL A 88 28.55 -7.23 1.37
N ASN A 89 28.15 -7.48 0.12
CA ASN A 89 28.69 -8.61 -0.63
C ASN A 89 28.68 -8.40 -2.15
N GLU A 90 29.72 -8.92 -2.80
CA GLU A 90 29.79 -9.07 -4.25
C GLU A 90 29.36 -10.49 -4.66
N LEU A 91 28.09 -10.60 -5.05
CA LEU A 91 27.49 -11.87 -5.41
C LEU A 91 28.00 -12.37 -6.77
N LYS A 92 28.80 -13.44 -6.74
CA LYS A 92 29.21 -14.16 -7.95
C LYS A 92 28.10 -15.11 -8.41
N VAL A 93 27.31 -14.70 -9.40
CA VAL A 93 26.21 -15.49 -9.97
C VAL A 93 26.68 -16.85 -10.49
N SER A 94 27.96 -17.00 -10.85
CA SER A 94 28.56 -18.31 -11.19
C SER A 94 28.37 -19.37 -10.11
N LYS A 95 28.33 -18.99 -8.82
CA LYS A 95 28.07 -19.92 -7.70
C LYS A 95 26.70 -20.59 -7.80
N LEU A 96 25.72 -19.93 -8.42
CA LEU A 96 24.42 -20.54 -8.71
C LEU A 96 24.57 -21.64 -9.76
N ASN A 97 25.35 -21.41 -10.82
CA ASN A 97 25.63 -22.44 -11.81
C ASN A 97 26.39 -23.62 -11.19
N ASP A 98 27.36 -23.35 -10.32
CA ASP A 98 28.10 -24.39 -9.60
C ASP A 98 27.16 -25.23 -8.73
N TYR A 99 26.23 -24.58 -8.02
CA TYR A 99 25.19 -25.26 -7.25
C TYR A 99 24.26 -26.11 -8.12
N LEU A 100 23.76 -25.56 -9.23
CA LEU A 100 22.86 -26.26 -10.15
C LEU A 100 23.54 -27.47 -10.82
N ARG A 101 24.87 -27.43 -10.99
CA ARG A 101 25.68 -28.55 -11.51
C ARG A 101 26.11 -29.56 -10.44
N GLY A 102 25.76 -29.33 -9.17
CA GLY A 102 26.17 -30.19 -8.05
C GLY A 102 27.64 -30.02 -7.63
N MET A 103 28.34 -28.99 -8.14
CA MET A 103 29.71 -28.67 -7.75
C MET A 103 29.78 -27.91 -6.42
N LEU A 104 28.67 -27.27 -6.02
CA LEU A 104 28.53 -26.58 -4.73
C LEU A 104 27.59 -27.37 -3.81
N SER A 105 28.04 -27.66 -2.59
CA SER A 105 27.27 -28.44 -1.60
C SER A 105 26.23 -27.63 -0.83
N TYR A 106 26.28 -26.30 -0.90
CA TYR A 106 25.38 -25.40 -0.19
C TYR A 106 24.56 -24.54 -1.14
N VAL A 107 23.34 -24.19 -0.72
CA VAL A 107 22.46 -23.28 -1.46
C VAL A 107 22.99 -21.84 -1.36
N PRO A 108 23.26 -21.14 -2.47
CA PRO A 108 23.68 -19.74 -2.44
C PRO A 108 22.49 -18.81 -2.12
N ARG A 109 22.11 -18.75 -0.84
CA ARG A 109 20.87 -18.11 -0.35
C ARG A 109 20.73 -16.65 -0.78
N GLU A 110 21.79 -15.85 -0.68
CA GLU A 110 21.77 -14.42 -1.05
C GLU A 110 21.51 -14.22 -2.55
N ILE A 111 22.06 -15.09 -3.39
CA ILE A 111 21.83 -15.05 -4.85
C ILE A 111 20.36 -15.39 -5.13
N PHE A 112 19.83 -16.43 -4.50
CA PHE A 112 18.41 -16.79 -4.62
C PHE A 112 17.49 -15.66 -4.15
N GLN A 113 17.81 -15.01 -3.04
CA GLN A 113 17.05 -13.89 -2.51
C GLN A 113 17.04 -12.71 -3.48
N GLY A 114 18.21 -12.32 -4.01
CA GLY A 114 18.30 -11.25 -5.01
C GLY A 114 17.51 -11.56 -6.28
N MET A 115 17.61 -12.79 -6.80
CA MET A 115 16.85 -13.18 -8.00
C MET A 115 15.33 -13.26 -7.76
N ASP A 116 14.90 -13.79 -6.60
CA ASP A 116 13.49 -13.84 -6.23
C ASP A 116 12.91 -12.42 -6.07
N LEU A 117 13.71 -11.48 -5.57
CA LEU A 117 13.32 -10.07 -5.49
C LEU A 117 13.19 -9.43 -6.87
N VAL A 118 14.14 -9.67 -7.78
CA VAL A 118 14.09 -9.19 -9.17
C VAL A 118 12.84 -9.67 -9.89
N MET A 119 12.52 -10.97 -9.78
CA MET A 119 11.29 -11.54 -10.37
C MET A 119 10.00 -10.96 -9.77
N LYS A 120 10.09 -10.38 -8.56
CA LYS A 120 8.96 -9.74 -7.87
C LYS A 120 8.85 -8.25 -8.10
N ASP A 121 9.85 -7.62 -8.70
CA ASP A 121 9.89 -6.16 -8.84
C ASP A 121 8.73 -5.65 -9.71
N ASN A 122 8.60 -6.15 -10.94
CA ASN A 122 7.54 -5.74 -11.86
C ASN A 122 6.12 -5.90 -11.27
N PRO A 123 5.70 -7.08 -10.78
CA PRO A 123 4.36 -7.22 -10.19
C PRO A 123 4.20 -6.43 -8.88
N SER A 124 5.27 -6.18 -8.11
CA SER A 124 5.19 -5.35 -6.90
C SER A 124 4.85 -3.89 -7.20
N ARG A 125 5.22 -3.39 -8.38
CA ARG A 125 4.95 -2.01 -8.83
C ARG A 125 3.54 -1.87 -9.42
N HIS A 126 3.11 -2.88 -10.17
CA HIS A 126 1.89 -2.77 -10.99
C HIS A 126 0.66 -3.42 -10.35
N MET A 127 0.83 -4.37 -9.43
CA MET A 127 -0.25 -5.16 -8.85
C MET A 127 -0.41 -4.92 -7.34
N ILE A 128 -1.52 -5.40 -6.79
CA ILE A 128 -1.77 -5.43 -5.34
C ILE A 128 -0.94 -6.57 -4.74
N SER A 129 0.07 -6.24 -3.94
CA SER A 129 0.88 -7.23 -3.23
C SER A 129 0.26 -7.62 -1.88
N VAL A 130 -0.01 -8.92 -1.69
CA VAL A 130 -0.46 -9.48 -0.40
C VAL A 130 0.37 -10.72 -0.08
N GLY A 131 1.30 -10.57 0.87
CA GLY A 131 2.21 -11.65 1.26
C GLY A 131 3.15 -12.04 0.10
N ARG A 132 2.97 -13.24 -0.45
CA ARG A 132 3.76 -13.77 -1.58
C ARG A 132 3.00 -13.75 -2.91
N SER A 133 1.80 -13.20 -2.91
CA SER A 133 0.89 -13.19 -4.05
C SER A 133 0.66 -11.77 -4.55
N PHE A 134 0.35 -11.68 -5.84
CA PHE A 134 0.09 -10.44 -6.56
C PHE A 134 -1.26 -10.55 -7.23
N PHE A 135 -2.11 -9.55 -7.02
CA PHE A 135 -3.49 -9.52 -7.50
C PHE A 135 -3.72 -8.31 -8.39
N SER A 136 -4.51 -8.46 -9.44
CA SER A 136 -4.85 -7.33 -10.31
C SER A 136 -5.48 -6.19 -9.48
N LYS A 137 -5.27 -4.94 -9.90
CA LYS A 137 -5.91 -3.78 -9.27
C LYS A 137 -7.41 -3.73 -9.52
N GLU A 138 -7.87 -4.42 -10.56
CA GLU A 138 -9.26 -4.52 -10.94
C GLU A 138 -9.80 -5.93 -10.68
N PHE A 139 -11.10 -6.02 -10.43
CA PHE A 139 -11.82 -7.28 -10.32
C PHE A 139 -12.83 -7.39 -11.46
N ARG A 140 -13.19 -8.63 -11.83
CA ARG A 140 -14.19 -8.85 -12.88
C ARG A 140 -15.59 -8.59 -12.29
N PRO A 141 -16.54 -8.01 -13.03
CA PRO A 141 -17.90 -7.80 -12.52
C PRO A 141 -18.55 -9.07 -11.95
N ASN A 142 -18.31 -10.22 -12.57
CA ASN A 142 -18.83 -11.52 -12.10
C ASN A 142 -18.13 -12.05 -10.84
N ASP A 143 -17.02 -11.43 -10.41
CA ASP A 143 -16.28 -11.78 -9.20
C ASP A 143 -16.63 -10.82 -8.02
N ASP A 144 -17.66 -9.97 -8.17
CA ASP A 144 -18.19 -9.13 -7.09
C ASP A 144 -18.87 -9.99 -6.01
N LEU A 145 -18.48 -9.78 -4.75
CA LEU A 145 -19.08 -10.48 -3.60
C LEU A 145 -20.12 -9.61 -2.88
N GLY A 146 -20.30 -8.35 -3.27
CA GLY A 146 -21.14 -7.37 -2.60
C GLY A 146 -20.50 -6.78 -1.34
N TYR A 147 -21.20 -5.84 -0.70
CA TYR A 147 -20.81 -5.25 0.59
C TYR A 147 -19.36 -4.73 0.59
N GLY A 148 -18.92 -4.07 -0.49
CA GLY A 148 -17.57 -3.54 -0.61
C GLY A 148 -16.46 -4.60 -0.70
N VAL A 149 -16.78 -5.86 -1.03
CA VAL A 149 -15.83 -6.96 -1.18
C VAL A 149 -15.92 -7.56 -2.58
N ALA A 150 -14.78 -7.92 -3.15
CA ALA A 150 -14.73 -8.69 -4.39
C ALA A 150 -13.65 -9.77 -4.34
N ALA A 151 -13.76 -10.78 -5.20
CA ALA A 151 -12.74 -11.78 -5.40
C ALA A 151 -11.72 -11.30 -6.44
N PHE A 152 -10.51 -11.01 -5.99
CA PHE A 152 -9.43 -10.57 -6.85
C PHE A 152 -8.62 -11.78 -7.32
N ARG A 153 -8.34 -11.83 -8.62
CA ARG A 153 -7.54 -12.86 -9.25
C ARG A 153 -6.10 -12.38 -9.41
N GLY A 154 -5.18 -13.33 -9.29
CA GLY A 154 -3.77 -13.06 -9.28
C GLY A 154 -2.95 -14.33 -9.32
N PHE A 155 -1.70 -14.23 -8.91
CA PHE A 155 -0.80 -15.37 -8.84
C PHE A 155 0.08 -15.32 -7.61
N GLN A 156 0.51 -16.49 -7.17
CA GLN A 156 1.66 -16.64 -6.30
C GLN A 156 2.86 -16.98 -7.16
N GLN A 157 4.02 -16.40 -6.84
CA GLN A 157 5.27 -16.75 -7.50
C GLN A 157 6.37 -17.14 -6.51
N SER A 158 7.24 -18.03 -6.97
CA SER A 158 8.44 -18.43 -6.25
C SER A 158 9.50 -18.94 -7.21
N LEU A 159 10.76 -18.64 -6.93
CA LEU A 159 11.90 -19.13 -7.68
C LEU A 159 12.43 -20.42 -7.05
N LYS A 160 12.65 -21.49 -7.83
CA LYS A 160 13.12 -22.79 -7.33
C LYS A 160 14.28 -23.34 -8.14
N ALA A 161 15.24 -23.94 -7.46
CA ALA A 161 16.27 -24.77 -8.08
C ALA A 161 15.67 -26.13 -8.48
N THR A 162 15.96 -26.60 -9.69
CA THR A 162 15.59 -27.92 -10.18
C THR A 162 16.79 -28.57 -10.85
N ALA A 163 16.73 -29.89 -11.10
CA ALA A 163 17.78 -30.60 -11.84
C ALA A 163 17.97 -30.06 -13.28
N GLN A 164 16.97 -29.37 -13.84
CA GLN A 164 17.02 -28.75 -15.17
C GLN A 164 17.49 -27.28 -15.12
N GLY A 165 17.81 -26.77 -13.93
CA GLY A 165 18.16 -25.38 -13.71
C GLY A 165 17.11 -24.63 -12.88
N LEU A 166 17.13 -23.31 -13.00
CA LEU A 166 16.26 -22.44 -12.23
C LEU A 166 14.86 -22.35 -12.86
N ALA A 167 13.82 -22.55 -12.06
CA ALA A 167 12.44 -22.49 -12.51
C ALA A 167 11.66 -21.42 -11.73
N LEU A 168 10.98 -20.54 -12.46
CA LEU A 168 9.96 -19.66 -11.89
C LEU A 168 8.65 -20.45 -11.78
N CYS A 169 8.23 -20.74 -10.55
CA CYS A 169 6.98 -21.42 -10.27
C CYS A 169 5.87 -20.39 -10.04
N LEU A 170 4.85 -20.43 -10.91
CA LEU A 170 3.65 -19.61 -10.84
C LEU A 170 2.42 -20.49 -10.59
N ASP A 171 1.54 -20.05 -9.70
CA ASP A 171 0.24 -20.68 -9.50
C ASP A 171 -0.86 -19.61 -9.39
N SER A 172 -2.04 -19.95 -9.90
CA SER A 172 -3.21 -19.08 -9.85
C SER A 172 -3.68 -18.89 -8.41
N SER A 173 -3.95 -17.65 -8.02
CA SER A 173 -4.45 -17.31 -6.69
C SER A 173 -5.70 -16.45 -6.81
N VAL A 174 -6.65 -16.66 -5.90
CA VAL A 174 -7.85 -15.83 -5.75
C VAL A 174 -8.00 -15.47 -4.28
N LEU A 175 -8.25 -14.19 -4.01
CA LEU A 175 -8.37 -13.67 -2.65
C LEU A 175 -9.53 -12.67 -2.54
N ALA A 176 -10.30 -12.76 -1.47
CA ALA A 176 -11.30 -11.73 -1.13
C ALA A 176 -10.58 -10.49 -0.57
N LEU A 177 -10.73 -9.37 -1.27
CA LEU A 177 -10.19 -8.07 -0.86
C LEU A 177 -11.33 -7.05 -0.82
N ARG A 178 -11.16 -6.03 0.03
CA ARG A 178 -12.03 -4.84 -0.01
C ARG A 178 -11.80 -4.10 -1.33
N LYS A 179 -12.90 -3.67 -1.94
CA LYS A 179 -12.88 -2.83 -3.14
C LYS A 179 -12.30 -1.44 -2.81
N ARG A 180 -11.62 -0.83 -3.78
CA ARG A 180 -11.26 0.59 -3.72
C ARG A 180 -12.50 1.42 -4.05
N LEU A 181 -13.21 1.90 -3.02
CA LEU A 181 -14.45 2.66 -3.17
C LEU A 181 -14.43 3.94 -2.33
N PRO A 182 -15.06 5.04 -2.79
CA PRO A 182 -15.43 6.14 -1.92
C PRO A 182 -16.21 5.64 -0.71
N VAL A 183 -15.98 6.23 0.47
CA VAL A 183 -16.61 5.79 1.71
C VAL A 183 -18.14 5.84 1.62
N LEU A 184 -18.70 6.86 0.94
CA LEU A 184 -20.14 6.97 0.74
C LEU A 184 -20.69 5.83 -0.14
N ASP A 185 -20.00 5.47 -1.22
CA ASP A 185 -20.38 4.37 -2.10
C ASP A 185 -20.28 3.01 -1.38
N PHE A 186 -19.24 2.84 -0.56
CA PHE A 186 -19.10 1.66 0.28
C PHE A 186 -20.27 1.51 1.27
N LEU A 187 -20.75 2.61 1.86
CA LEU A 187 -21.93 2.58 2.74
C LEU A 187 -23.21 2.24 1.97
N MET A 188 -23.37 2.78 0.76
CA MET A 188 -24.50 2.42 -0.11
C MET A 188 -24.48 0.94 -0.50
N GLU A 189 -23.31 0.36 -0.81
CA GLU A 189 -23.17 -1.08 -1.05
C GLU A 189 -23.50 -1.95 0.19
N HIS A 190 -23.44 -1.38 1.39
CA HIS A 190 -23.89 -2.04 2.62
C HIS A 190 -25.38 -1.84 2.92
N GLY A 191 -26.12 -1.16 2.03
CA GLY A 191 -27.55 -0.90 2.20
C GLY A 191 -27.86 0.29 3.12
N PHE A 192 -26.87 1.07 3.54
CA PHE A 192 -27.12 2.28 4.32
C PHE A 192 -27.71 3.37 3.42
N GLN A 193 -28.83 3.96 3.84
CA GLN A 193 -29.35 5.15 3.19
C GLN A 193 -28.59 6.38 3.66
N LEU A 194 -28.11 7.20 2.73
CA LEU A 194 -27.33 8.41 3.07
C LEU A 194 -28.11 9.40 3.96
N ASN A 195 -29.44 9.43 3.84
CA ASN A 195 -30.29 10.25 4.72
C ASN A 195 -30.24 9.80 6.18
N ASP A 196 -30.08 8.50 6.42
CA ASP A 196 -29.98 7.96 7.78
C ASP A 196 -28.64 8.29 8.43
N VAL A 197 -27.58 8.30 7.62
CA VAL A 197 -26.25 8.75 8.04
C VAL A 197 -26.25 10.26 8.32
N ARG A 198 -26.93 11.07 7.49
CA ARG A 198 -27.09 12.53 7.70
C ARG A 198 -27.81 12.85 9.00
N THR A 199 -28.89 12.14 9.31
CA THR A 199 -29.63 12.33 10.56
C THR A 199 -28.89 11.81 11.79
N SER A 200 -27.70 11.21 11.62
CA SER A 200 -26.84 10.68 12.69
C SER A 200 -27.60 9.77 13.66
N ARG A 201 -28.55 8.96 13.15
CA ARG A 201 -29.33 8.03 14.00
C ARG A 201 -28.39 7.08 14.73
N ARG A 202 -28.51 7.02 16.06
CA ARG A 202 -27.53 6.35 16.93
C ARG A 202 -27.36 4.86 16.63
N GLU A 203 -28.41 4.19 16.22
CA GLU A 203 -28.39 2.77 15.82
C GLU A 203 -27.68 2.57 14.47
N VAL A 204 -28.03 3.37 13.47
CA VAL A 204 -27.37 3.36 12.14
C VAL A 204 -25.88 3.69 12.28
N MET A 205 -25.52 4.71 13.05
CA MET A 205 -24.12 5.09 13.24
C MET A 205 -23.29 4.02 13.96
N ARG A 206 -23.91 3.17 14.81
CA ARG A 206 -23.22 2.00 15.39
C ARG A 206 -22.88 0.96 14.32
N GLU A 207 -23.80 0.69 13.40
CA GLU A 207 -23.58 -0.25 12.31
C GLU A 207 -22.56 0.28 11.29
N VAL A 208 -22.65 1.57 10.94
CA VAL A 208 -21.66 2.28 10.12
C VAL A 208 -20.26 2.19 10.76
N MET A 209 -20.17 2.38 12.09
CA MET A 209 -18.91 2.21 12.82
C MET A 209 -18.41 0.77 12.79
N HIS A 210 -19.30 -0.21 12.88
CA HIS A 210 -18.92 -1.62 12.80
C HIS A 210 -18.26 -1.96 11.46
N VAL A 211 -18.75 -1.42 10.35
CA VAL A 211 -18.24 -1.76 9.01
C VAL A 211 -17.01 -0.95 8.58
N LEU A 212 -16.86 0.30 9.05
CA LEU A 212 -15.78 1.20 8.61
C LEU A 212 -14.58 1.26 9.56
N LYS A 213 -14.78 1.07 10.88
CA LYS A 213 -13.70 1.23 11.86
C LYS A 213 -12.55 0.25 11.58
N GLY A 214 -11.33 0.77 11.62
CA GLY A 214 -10.12 -0.02 11.36
C GLY A 214 -9.79 -0.19 9.87
N LEU A 215 -10.70 0.15 8.95
CA LEU A 215 -10.36 0.19 7.53
C LEU A 215 -9.41 1.36 7.23
N LYS A 216 -8.59 1.17 6.21
CA LYS A 216 -7.66 2.18 5.72
C LYS A 216 -8.26 2.96 4.56
N VAL A 217 -8.05 4.27 4.56
CA VAL A 217 -8.48 5.20 3.50
C VAL A 217 -7.33 6.09 3.02
N HIS A 218 -7.42 6.50 1.76
CA HIS A 218 -6.77 7.69 1.23
C HIS A 218 -7.72 8.88 1.31
N VAL A 219 -7.14 10.08 1.37
CA VAL A 219 -7.91 11.32 1.28
C VAL A 219 -7.78 11.92 -0.12
N THR A 220 -8.84 12.52 -0.63
CA THR A 220 -8.89 13.08 -2.01
C THR A 220 -8.90 14.60 -2.07
N HIS A 221 -9.05 15.29 -0.92
CA HIS A 221 -9.02 16.75 -0.87
C HIS A 221 -7.63 17.34 -1.13
N ARG A 222 -6.56 16.52 -1.06
CA ARG A 222 -5.16 16.91 -1.29
C ARG A 222 -4.38 15.82 -2.02
N LEU A 223 -3.26 16.19 -2.64
CA LEU A 223 -2.35 15.26 -3.30
C LEU A 223 -1.46 14.56 -2.27
N THR A 224 -1.83 13.35 -1.84
CA THR A 224 -1.01 12.55 -0.91
C THR A 224 -1.21 11.05 -1.10
N ASN A 225 -0.12 10.29 -0.97
CA ASN A 225 -0.16 8.82 -0.92
C ASN A 225 -0.33 8.29 0.52
N GLN A 226 -0.53 9.18 1.50
CA GLN A 226 -0.67 8.77 2.89
C GLN A 226 -1.95 7.95 3.10
N LYS A 227 -1.79 6.85 3.84
CA LYS A 227 -2.88 5.96 4.27
C LYS A 227 -3.26 6.29 5.71
N TYR A 228 -4.55 6.45 5.97
CA TYR A 228 -5.11 6.67 7.30
C TYR A 228 -5.94 5.48 7.72
N THR A 229 -6.02 5.19 9.01
CA THR A 229 -6.95 4.20 9.56
C THR A 229 -8.13 4.94 10.18
N ILE A 230 -9.34 4.52 9.85
CA ILE A 230 -10.57 5.08 10.42
C ILE A 230 -10.63 4.70 11.91
N ALA A 231 -10.54 5.70 12.79
CA ALA A 231 -10.66 5.54 14.23
C ALA A 231 -12.12 5.58 14.70
N GLY A 232 -12.96 6.34 14.00
CA GLY A 232 -14.37 6.54 14.31
C GLY A 232 -14.97 7.67 13.50
N PHE A 233 -15.93 8.37 14.09
CA PHE A 233 -16.59 9.54 13.50
C PHE A 233 -16.61 10.71 14.47
N SER A 234 -16.89 11.91 13.96
CA SER A 234 -17.21 13.06 14.80
C SER A 234 -18.57 12.88 15.47
N ASP A 235 -18.72 13.51 16.64
CA ASP A 235 -20.00 13.53 17.38
C ASP A 235 -20.99 14.55 16.80
N GLN A 236 -20.51 15.47 15.97
CA GLN A 236 -21.27 16.54 15.32
C GLN A 236 -21.22 16.40 13.79
N ASN A 237 -22.19 17.02 13.11
CA ASN A 237 -22.19 17.13 11.65
C ASN A 237 -21.10 18.08 11.17
N THR A 238 -20.63 17.87 9.94
CA THR A 238 -19.51 18.60 9.34
C THR A 238 -19.68 20.12 9.38
N ARG A 239 -20.91 20.62 9.20
CA ARG A 239 -21.24 22.06 9.30
C ARG A 239 -21.03 22.68 10.68
N ASP A 240 -21.15 21.88 11.74
CA ASP A 240 -21.19 22.36 13.13
C ASP A 240 -19.82 22.18 13.81
N ILE A 241 -18.86 21.55 13.14
CA ILE A 241 -17.51 21.33 13.67
C ILE A 241 -16.71 22.62 13.53
N THR A 242 -16.25 23.15 14.67
CA THR A 242 -15.22 24.20 14.74
C THR A 242 -13.95 23.64 15.37
N PHE A 243 -12.82 24.27 15.07
CA PHE A 243 -11.55 23.97 15.74
C PHE A 243 -10.63 25.19 15.72
N THR A 244 -9.66 25.20 16.63
CA THR A 244 -8.62 26.21 16.68
C THR A 244 -7.58 25.93 15.59
N LEU A 245 -7.49 26.83 14.61
CA LEU A 245 -6.46 26.83 13.59
C LEU A 245 -5.25 27.59 14.12
N GLU A 246 -4.20 26.83 14.43
CA GLU A 246 -2.88 27.37 14.76
C GLU A 246 -2.08 27.57 13.46
N ASP A 247 -1.52 28.76 13.29
CA ASP A 247 -0.57 29.04 12.23
C ASP A 247 0.75 28.29 12.52
N ARG A 248 1.26 27.58 11.51
CA ARG A 248 2.50 26.82 11.66
C ARG A 248 3.73 27.70 11.75
N GLU A 249 3.66 28.88 11.15
CA GLU A 249 4.74 29.85 11.12
C GLU A 249 4.68 30.80 12.32
N GLY A 250 3.58 30.75 13.09
CA GLY A 250 3.38 31.55 14.30
C GLY A 250 3.16 33.04 14.03
N GLU A 251 2.98 33.42 12.76
CA GLU A 251 2.79 34.81 12.34
C GLU A 251 1.41 35.33 12.74
N ASN A 252 0.42 34.45 12.80
CA ASN A 252 -0.95 34.80 13.17
C ASN A 252 -1.39 34.14 14.48
N PRO A 253 -2.17 34.85 15.33
CA PRO A 253 -2.72 34.26 16.54
C PRO A 253 -3.66 33.09 16.20
N PRO A 254 -3.76 32.07 17.07
CA PRO A 254 -4.72 30.99 16.88
C PRO A 254 -6.14 31.54 16.70
N ARG A 255 -6.82 31.16 15.63
CA ARG A 255 -8.20 31.57 15.36
C ARG A 255 -9.14 30.38 15.36
N GLU A 256 -10.36 30.57 15.81
CA GLU A 256 -11.42 29.57 15.64
C GLU A 256 -11.93 29.63 14.19
N ILE A 257 -12.06 28.47 13.56
CA ILE A 257 -12.58 28.34 12.20
C ILE A 257 -13.53 27.14 12.10
N GLY A 258 -14.57 27.27 11.29
CA GLY A 258 -15.44 26.15 10.94
C GLY A 258 -14.77 25.18 9.97
N LEU A 259 -15.04 23.88 10.09
CA LEU A 259 -14.45 22.86 9.23
C LEU A 259 -14.79 23.07 7.75
N VAL A 260 -16.02 23.48 7.45
CA VAL A 260 -16.45 23.81 6.07
C VAL A 260 -15.65 24.97 5.50
N GLU A 261 -15.50 26.04 6.28
CA GLU A 261 -14.74 27.24 5.89
C GLU A 261 -13.26 26.92 5.70
N TYR A 262 -12.66 26.13 6.60
CA TYR A 262 -11.29 25.66 6.47
C TYR A 262 -11.04 24.90 5.17
N PHE A 263 -11.93 23.97 4.79
CA PHE A 263 -11.78 23.22 3.54
C PHE A 263 -11.94 24.11 2.30
N ARG A 264 -12.80 25.13 2.36
CA ARG A 264 -12.97 26.13 1.31
C ARG A 264 -11.72 27.01 1.18
N GLU A 265 -11.30 27.65 2.26
CA GLU A 265 -10.16 28.58 2.25
C GLU A 265 -8.85 27.88 1.88
N LYS A 266 -8.63 26.68 2.45
CA LYS A 266 -7.33 26.02 2.35
C LYS A 266 -7.17 25.14 1.12
N TYR A 267 -8.20 24.36 0.80
CA TYR A 267 -8.13 23.36 -0.27
C TYR A 267 -8.98 23.73 -1.49
N ASN A 268 -9.67 24.88 -1.46
CA ASN A 268 -10.62 25.30 -2.47
C ASN A 268 -11.67 24.21 -2.76
N ARG A 269 -12.21 23.59 -1.69
CA ARG A 269 -13.22 22.53 -1.77
C ARG A 269 -14.54 22.97 -1.19
N GLU A 270 -15.59 22.95 -2.01
CA GLU A 270 -16.98 23.08 -1.55
C GLU A 270 -17.53 21.73 -1.12
N LEU A 271 -18.05 21.66 0.11
CA LEU A 271 -18.58 20.44 0.70
C LEU A 271 -20.05 20.24 0.32
N ARG A 272 -20.38 19.06 -0.19
CA ARG A 272 -21.76 18.70 -0.56
C ARG A 272 -22.53 18.07 0.60
N TYR A 273 -21.83 17.36 1.49
CA TYR A 273 -22.44 16.54 2.55
C TYR A 273 -22.19 17.12 3.94
N GLN A 274 -22.53 18.40 4.14
CA GLN A 274 -22.23 19.11 5.39
C GLN A 274 -23.05 18.60 6.60
N ASP A 275 -24.20 17.98 6.35
CA ASP A 275 -25.12 17.40 7.33
C ASP A 275 -24.70 16.00 7.79
N MET A 276 -23.55 15.49 7.36
CA MET A 276 -23.04 14.18 7.78
C MET A 276 -21.92 14.35 8.79
N PRO A 277 -21.70 13.36 9.67
CA PRO A 277 -20.51 13.33 10.50
C PRO A 277 -19.25 13.13 9.64
N CYS A 278 -18.13 13.63 10.12
CA CYS A 278 -16.82 13.39 9.55
C CYS A 278 -16.24 12.05 9.99
N VAL A 279 -15.34 11.49 9.19
CA VAL A 279 -14.48 10.36 9.59
C VAL A 279 -13.35 10.88 10.47
N ASP A 280 -13.11 10.24 11.60
CA ASP A 280 -11.93 10.51 12.45
C ASP A 280 -10.75 9.66 11.96
N LEU A 281 -9.76 10.32 11.35
CA LEU A 281 -8.50 9.76 10.89
C LEU A 281 -7.35 10.00 11.88
N GLY A 282 -7.70 10.40 13.10
CA GLY A 282 -6.79 10.72 14.18
C GLY A 282 -6.02 9.51 14.72
N LYS A 283 -4.98 9.79 15.50
CA LYS A 283 -4.23 8.75 16.24
C LYS A 283 -4.15 9.13 17.71
N GLY A 284 -4.53 8.22 18.59
CA GLY A 284 -4.60 8.48 20.04
C GLY A 284 -5.61 9.59 20.33
N ASN A 285 -5.21 10.59 21.11
CA ASN A 285 -6.09 11.70 21.49
C ASN A 285 -6.15 12.83 20.47
N ARG A 286 -5.36 12.79 19.38
CA ARG A 286 -5.37 13.84 18.36
C ARG A 286 -6.45 13.53 17.32
N LYS A 287 -7.50 14.32 17.30
CA LYS A 287 -8.59 14.26 16.32
C LYS A 287 -8.11 14.75 14.95
N ASN A 288 -8.59 14.10 13.89
CA ASN A 288 -8.37 14.52 12.51
C ASN A 288 -9.65 14.23 11.72
N TYR A 289 -10.58 15.18 11.74
CA TYR A 289 -11.87 15.03 11.09
C TYR A 289 -11.77 15.35 9.61
N VAL A 290 -12.17 14.39 8.77
CA VAL A 290 -12.24 14.56 7.32
C VAL A 290 -13.65 14.19 6.85
N PRO A 291 -14.32 15.06 6.07
CA PRO A 291 -15.63 14.75 5.49
C PRO A 291 -15.61 13.43 4.72
N MET A 292 -16.67 12.62 4.87
CA MET A 292 -16.74 11.29 4.23
C MET A 292 -16.56 11.34 2.72
N GLU A 293 -17.02 12.43 2.07
CA GLU A 293 -16.90 12.63 0.62
C GLU A 293 -15.45 12.72 0.11
N PHE A 294 -14.50 13.01 1.00
CA PHE A 294 -13.07 13.06 0.67
C PHE A 294 -12.29 11.82 1.10
N CYS A 295 -12.97 10.73 1.46
CA CYS A 295 -12.34 9.48 1.88
C CYS A 295 -12.60 8.35 0.88
N VAL A 296 -11.55 7.64 0.47
CA VAL A 296 -11.61 6.48 -0.44
C VAL A 296 -10.88 5.31 0.20
N LEU A 297 -11.49 4.12 0.26
CA LEU A 297 -10.87 2.91 0.79
C LEU A 297 -9.60 2.54 0.02
N VAL A 298 -8.54 2.18 0.76
CA VAL A 298 -7.29 1.69 0.18
C VAL A 298 -7.52 0.29 -0.41
N ASP A 299 -6.88 0.00 -1.53
CA ASP A 299 -6.82 -1.32 -2.14
C ASP A 299 -6.01 -2.33 -1.30
N GLY A 300 -6.12 -3.62 -1.63
CA GLY A 300 -5.32 -4.68 -1.01
C GLY A 300 -5.63 -4.99 0.45
N GLN A 301 -6.70 -4.42 1.01
CA GLN A 301 -7.15 -4.76 2.35
C GLN A 301 -7.84 -6.13 2.31
N ARG A 302 -7.17 -7.14 2.86
CA ARG A 302 -7.69 -8.51 2.91
C ARG A 302 -8.99 -8.55 3.71
N TYR A 303 -10.02 -9.16 3.12
CA TYR A 303 -11.24 -9.50 3.85
C TYR A 303 -11.09 -10.88 4.49
N PRO A 304 -11.37 -11.02 5.81
CA PRO A 304 -11.34 -12.32 6.48
C PRO A 304 -12.31 -13.30 5.82
N LYS A 305 -11.87 -14.52 5.56
CA LYS A 305 -12.71 -15.53 4.88
C LYS A 305 -13.87 -15.97 5.78
N GLU A 306 -13.67 -15.85 7.09
CA GLU A 306 -14.59 -16.21 8.15
C GLU A 306 -15.79 -15.25 8.22
N HIS A 307 -15.68 -14.07 7.61
CA HIS A 307 -16.75 -13.07 7.54
C HIS A 307 -17.54 -13.16 6.23
N LEU A 308 -17.12 -14.00 5.28
CA LEU A 308 -17.91 -14.26 4.08
C LEU A 308 -19.15 -15.08 4.46
N ASP A 309 -20.29 -14.72 3.90
CA ASP A 309 -21.47 -15.57 4.01
C ASP A 309 -21.26 -16.89 3.25
N ARG A 310 -22.24 -17.79 3.38
CA ARG A 310 -22.17 -19.13 2.78
C ARG A 310 -22.03 -19.09 1.25
N ASP A 311 -22.77 -18.22 0.58
CA ASP A 311 -22.83 -18.17 -0.88
C ASP A 311 -21.57 -17.51 -1.44
N GLN A 312 -21.12 -16.42 -0.81
CA GLN A 312 -19.84 -15.77 -1.09
C GLN A 312 -18.66 -16.74 -0.91
N ALA A 313 -18.64 -17.51 0.20
CA ALA A 313 -17.58 -18.47 0.47
C ALA A 313 -17.58 -19.65 -0.53
N LEU A 314 -18.76 -20.17 -0.89
CA LEU A 314 -18.90 -21.22 -1.91
C LEU A 314 -18.47 -20.72 -3.29
N PHE A 315 -18.85 -19.50 -3.65
CA PHE A 315 -18.43 -18.86 -4.90
C PHE A 315 -16.91 -18.68 -4.94
N LEU A 316 -16.31 -18.07 -3.91
CA LEU A 316 -14.86 -17.88 -3.81
C LEU A 316 -14.11 -19.22 -3.91
N LYS A 317 -14.61 -20.26 -3.25
CA LYS A 317 -14.06 -21.62 -3.33
C LYS A 317 -14.12 -22.17 -4.75
N LYS A 318 -15.28 -22.04 -5.42
CA LYS A 318 -15.48 -22.51 -6.81
C LYS A 318 -14.48 -21.86 -7.76
N ILE A 319 -14.30 -20.55 -7.70
CA ILE A 319 -13.37 -19.83 -8.60
C ILE A 319 -11.89 -20.02 -8.24
N SER A 320 -11.58 -20.39 -7.00
CA SER A 320 -10.23 -20.76 -6.56
C SER A 320 -9.80 -22.15 -7.01
N LEU A 321 -10.77 -22.99 -7.40
CA LEU A 321 -10.56 -24.37 -7.85
C LEU A 321 -10.97 -24.56 -9.32
N PRO A 322 -10.40 -23.80 -10.26
CA PRO A 322 -10.69 -23.99 -11.68
C PRO A 322 -10.21 -25.36 -12.17
N ARG A 323 -10.77 -25.83 -13.27
CA ARG A 323 -10.35 -27.09 -13.90
C ARG A 323 -8.88 -26.99 -14.35
N PRO A 324 -8.12 -28.10 -14.44
CA PRO A 324 -6.70 -28.05 -14.80
C PRO A 324 -6.40 -27.29 -16.11
N ARG A 325 -7.24 -27.44 -17.14
CA ARG A 325 -7.09 -26.71 -18.41
C ARG A 325 -7.27 -25.19 -18.23
N GLU A 326 -8.32 -24.77 -17.55
CA GLU A 326 -8.60 -23.35 -17.24
C GLU A 326 -7.48 -22.74 -16.37
N ARG A 327 -6.98 -23.50 -15.40
CA ARG A 327 -5.86 -23.08 -14.55
C ARG A 327 -4.59 -22.88 -15.39
N LYS A 328 -4.28 -23.84 -16.26
CA LYS A 328 -3.14 -23.76 -17.19
C LYS A 328 -3.23 -22.50 -18.05
N ASP A 329 -4.37 -22.28 -18.70
CA ASP A 329 -4.58 -21.12 -19.58
C ASP A 329 -4.47 -19.79 -18.80
N THR A 330 -5.01 -19.75 -17.57
CA THR A 330 -4.89 -18.61 -16.66
C THR A 330 -3.42 -18.30 -16.32
N ILE A 331 -2.63 -19.32 -15.98
CA ILE A 331 -1.20 -19.16 -15.68
C ILE A 331 -0.43 -18.69 -16.91
N TYR A 332 -0.70 -19.23 -18.10
CA TYR A 332 -0.08 -18.72 -19.35
C TYR A 332 -0.42 -17.26 -19.61
N GLY A 333 -1.67 -16.85 -19.34
CA GLY A 333 -2.06 -15.45 -19.43
C GLY A 333 -1.27 -14.56 -18.48
N MET A 334 -1.08 -14.98 -17.22
CA MET A 334 -0.30 -14.25 -16.21
C MET A 334 1.19 -14.16 -16.55
N VAL A 335 1.77 -15.18 -17.17
CA VAL A 335 3.18 -15.12 -17.63
C VAL A 335 3.35 -14.09 -18.74
N ARG A 336 2.35 -13.93 -19.60
CA ARG A 336 2.38 -13.04 -20.77
C ARG A 336 1.88 -11.63 -20.48
N SER A 337 1.36 -11.34 -19.28
CA SER A 337 0.82 -10.03 -18.96
C SER A 337 1.95 -9.03 -18.68
N GLU A 338 1.72 -7.76 -19.05
CA GLU A 338 2.69 -6.67 -18.83
C GLU A 338 2.98 -6.41 -17.35
N ASP A 339 1.98 -6.62 -16.49
CA ASP A 339 2.11 -6.54 -15.03
C ASP A 339 2.61 -7.85 -14.40
N GLY A 340 2.78 -8.90 -15.20
CA GLY A 340 3.23 -10.22 -14.81
C GLY A 340 4.73 -10.27 -14.51
N PRO A 341 5.24 -11.42 -14.04
CA PRO A 341 6.64 -11.55 -13.65
C PRO A 341 7.63 -11.41 -14.82
N CYS A 342 7.17 -11.56 -16.06
CA CYS A 342 7.97 -11.45 -17.29
C CYS A 342 7.60 -10.23 -18.15
N GLY A 343 6.76 -9.32 -17.64
CA GLY A 343 6.16 -8.23 -18.41
C GLY A 343 6.99 -6.94 -18.52
N SER A 344 8.16 -6.86 -17.87
CA SER A 344 9.02 -5.70 -18.04
C SER A 344 9.74 -5.75 -19.38
N ASN A 345 9.77 -4.62 -20.10
CA ASN A 345 10.65 -4.36 -21.26
C ASN A 345 12.14 -4.26 -20.84
N SER A 346 12.54 -4.96 -19.79
CA SER A 346 13.86 -4.92 -19.18
C SER A 346 14.57 -6.25 -19.42
N PHE A 347 14.85 -6.55 -20.68
CA PHE A 347 15.89 -7.47 -21.10
C PHE A 347 16.73 -6.81 -22.20
#